data_AF-A0A4E0QNI6-F1
#
_entry.id   AF-A0A4E0QNI6-F1
#
_cell.length_a   1.000
_cell.length_b   1.000
_cell.length_c   1.000
_cell.angle_alpha   90.00
_cell.angle_beta   90.00
_cell.angle_gamma   90.00
#
_symmetry.space_group_name_H-M   'P 1'
#
loop_
_entity.id
_entity.type
_entity.pdbx_description
1 polymer ?
#
loop_
_entity_poly.entity_id
_entity_poly.type
_entity_poly.pdbx_seq_one_letter_code
_entity_poly.pdbx_strand_id
1 'polypeptide(L)'
;MSSNEIINIIGIGARTTIGATAPLTASAVRAGINCFAEHPYMIDKIGEPMIVAMDNELSEELLGIERFLQLATHAAQEALTPLNQSNPNISLIIGLPGKRIGLPAHLATEIAQQLPNKIKCTFDQIKTIAGGHASALLA
;
A
#
# COMPACT_ATOMS: atom_id res chain seq x y z
N MET A 1 25.99 -27.19 1.94
CA MET A 1 24.62 -27.56 2.34
C MET A 1 23.89 -26.26 2.66
N SER A 2 23.12 -25.70 1.72
CA SER A 2 22.19 -24.63 2.11
C SER A 2 21.04 -25.30 2.83
N SER A 3 20.90 -25.01 4.12
CA SER A 3 19.69 -25.31 4.88
C SER A 3 18.50 -24.83 4.05
N ASN A 4 17.49 -25.68 3.86
CA ASN A 4 16.25 -25.26 3.21
C ASN A 4 15.54 -24.31 4.18
N GLU A 5 15.85 -23.02 4.11
CA GLU A 5 15.28 -22.01 4.99
C GLU A 5 13.79 -21.85 4.68
N ILE A 6 12.95 -22.17 5.67
CA ILE A 6 11.50 -22.00 5.56
C ILE A 6 11.18 -20.53 5.82
N ILE A 7 10.68 -19.85 4.80
CA ILE A 7 10.19 -18.47 4.92
C ILE A 7 8.74 -18.52 5.40
N ASN A 8 8.47 -17.90 6.54
CA ASN A 8 7.13 -17.83 7.13
C ASN A 8 6.59 -16.40 7.09
N ILE A 9 5.30 -16.26 6.82
CA ILE A 9 4.59 -14.98 6.95
C ILE A 9 4.09 -14.88 8.39
N ILE A 10 4.66 -13.98 9.17
CA ILE A 10 4.31 -13.80 10.59
C ILE A 10 3.28 -12.70 10.84
N GLY A 11 3.02 -11.85 9.84
CA GLY A 11 2.09 -10.73 9.93
C GLY A 11 1.69 -10.22 8.55
N ILE A 12 0.47 -9.72 8.45
CA ILE A 12 -0.13 -9.19 7.21
C ILE A 12 -0.91 -7.93 7.60
N GLY A 13 -0.87 -6.93 6.75
CA GLY A 13 -1.71 -5.75 6.87
C GLY A 13 -2.20 -5.27 5.52
N ALA A 14 -3.37 -4.66 5.49
CA ALA A 14 -3.99 -4.20 4.26
C ALA A 14 -4.82 -2.93 4.50
N ARG A 15 -4.74 -2.02 3.55
CA ARG A 15 -5.61 -0.84 3.44
C ARG A 15 -6.15 -0.84 2.03
N THR A 16 -7.43 -1.16 1.88
CA THR A 16 -8.07 -1.31 0.57
C THR A 16 -9.40 -0.57 0.54
N THR A 17 -9.97 -0.44 -0.66
CA THR A 17 -11.24 0.25 -0.90
C THR A 17 -12.45 -0.48 -0.29
N ILE A 18 -12.28 -1.75 0.08
CA ILE A 18 -13.33 -2.60 0.67
C ILE A 18 -13.03 -2.97 2.14
N GLY A 19 -11.93 -2.46 2.71
CA GLY A 19 -11.56 -2.75 4.09
C GLY A 19 -10.29 -2.03 4.53
N ALA A 20 -10.34 -1.41 5.71
CA ALA A 20 -9.24 -0.67 6.30
C ALA A 20 -8.14 -1.54 6.95
N THR A 21 -8.39 -2.85 7.07
CA THR A 21 -7.48 -3.84 7.66
C THR A 21 -7.47 -5.13 6.83
N ALA A 22 -6.49 -6.01 7.05
CA ALA A 22 -6.41 -7.30 6.38
C ALA A 22 -7.61 -8.22 6.68
N PRO A 23 -8.08 -8.39 7.94
CA PRO A 23 -9.29 -9.17 8.22
C PRO A 23 -10.56 -8.60 7.58
N LEU A 24 -10.73 -7.27 7.57
CA LEU A 24 -11.88 -6.62 6.94
C LEU A 24 -11.87 -6.81 5.43
N THR A 25 -10.74 -6.53 4.79
CA THR A 25 -10.54 -6.75 3.36
C THR A 25 -10.85 -8.20 2.98
N ALA A 26 -10.29 -9.16 3.70
CA ALA A 26 -10.49 -10.58 3.40
C ALA A 26 -11.96 -11.01 3.60
N SER A 27 -12.65 -10.45 4.59
CA SER A 27 -14.06 -10.75 4.82
C SER A 27 -14.96 -10.15 3.74
N ALA A 28 -14.69 -8.91 3.32
CA ALA A 28 -15.40 -8.26 2.22
C ALA A 28 -15.23 -9.03 0.90
N VAL A 29 -14.00 -9.49 0.59
CA VAL A 29 -13.75 -10.35 -0.58
C VAL A 29 -14.58 -11.63 -0.52
N ARG A 30 -14.57 -12.35 0.62
CA ARG A 30 -15.35 -13.60 0.78
C ARG A 30 -16.87 -13.38 0.70
N ALA A 31 -17.33 -12.20 1.10
CA ALA A 31 -18.73 -11.81 1.01
C ALA A 31 -19.12 -11.29 -0.40
N GLY A 32 -18.18 -11.15 -1.33
CA GLY A 32 -18.45 -10.62 -2.66
C GLY A 32 -18.76 -9.12 -2.68
N ILE A 33 -18.31 -8.37 -1.67
CA ILE A 33 -18.52 -6.93 -1.58
C ILE A 33 -17.61 -6.22 -2.59
N ASN A 34 -18.19 -5.28 -3.35
CA ASN A 34 -17.45 -4.33 -4.18
C ASN A 34 -17.77 -2.90 -3.74
N CYS A 35 -16.83 -1.99 -3.97
CA CYS A 35 -16.95 -0.56 -3.62
C CYS A 35 -16.60 0.32 -4.82
N PHE A 36 -17.14 -0.03 -5.99
CA PHE A 36 -17.06 0.84 -7.16
C PHE A 36 -18.06 1.97 -7.02
N ALA A 37 -17.62 3.19 -7.28
CA ALA A 37 -18.46 4.38 -7.26
C ALA A 37 -18.01 5.35 -8.35
N GLU A 38 -18.89 6.27 -8.72
CA GLU A 38 -18.55 7.41 -9.57
C GLU A 38 -17.53 8.31 -8.85
N HIS A 39 -16.50 8.71 -9.56
CA HIS A 39 -15.54 9.68 -9.05
C HIS A 39 -16.23 11.04 -8.93
N PRO A 40 -16.11 11.77 -7.81
CA PRO A 40 -16.83 13.03 -7.58
C PRO A 40 -16.52 14.17 -8.55
N TYR A 41 -15.42 14.08 -9.30
CA TYR A 41 -14.99 15.14 -10.21
C TYR A 41 -14.21 14.66 -11.44
N MET A 42 -13.74 13.40 -11.50
CA MET A 42 -13.09 12.88 -12.70
C MET A 42 -14.15 12.44 -13.71
N ILE A 43 -14.13 13.09 -14.87
CA ILE A 43 -14.97 12.79 -16.02
C ILE A 43 -14.12 12.06 -17.09
N ASP A 44 -14.73 11.10 -17.77
CA ASP A 44 -14.09 10.36 -18.86
C ASP A 44 -14.10 11.15 -20.19
N LYS A 45 -13.71 10.50 -21.30
CA LYS A 45 -13.62 11.14 -22.62
C LYS A 45 -14.98 11.40 -23.27
N ILE A 46 -16.06 10.78 -22.81
CA ILE A 46 -17.41 10.91 -23.36
C ILE A 46 -18.32 11.79 -22.50
N GLY A 47 -17.83 12.27 -21.35
CA GLY A 47 -18.54 13.20 -20.47
C GLY A 47 -19.17 12.54 -19.24
N GLU A 48 -18.94 11.25 -19.01
CA GLU A 48 -19.51 10.51 -17.88
C GLU A 48 -18.55 10.46 -16.69
N PRO A 49 -19.04 10.42 -15.44
CA PRO A 49 -18.20 10.20 -14.26
C PRO A 49 -17.40 8.89 -14.36
N MET A 50 -16.11 8.95 -14.04
CA MET A 50 -15.25 7.78 -14.05
C MET A 50 -15.62 6.83 -12.91
N ILE A 51 -15.87 5.55 -13.21
CA ILE A 51 -16.06 4.53 -12.16
C ILE A 51 -14.71 4.11 -11.57
N VAL A 52 -14.58 4.29 -10.27
CA VAL A 52 -13.34 4.04 -9.52
C VAL A 52 -13.62 3.25 -8.24
N ALA A 53 -12.59 2.65 -7.68
CA ALA A 53 -12.60 2.16 -6.30
C ALA A 53 -11.72 3.10 -5.47
N MET A 54 -12.30 3.77 -4.48
CA MET A 54 -11.59 4.73 -3.62
C MET A 54 -11.59 4.23 -2.18
N ASP A 55 -10.54 4.56 -1.45
CA ASP A 55 -10.54 4.43 0.02
C ASP A 55 -11.57 5.42 0.56
N ASN A 56 -12.58 4.94 1.26
CA ASN A 56 -13.74 5.72 1.72
C ASN A 56 -13.47 6.50 3.02
N GLU A 57 -12.33 6.26 3.66
CA GLU A 57 -11.94 6.87 4.92
C GLU A 57 -10.83 7.91 4.73
N LEU A 58 -10.02 7.80 3.67
CA LEU A 58 -9.04 8.82 3.31
C LEU A 58 -9.69 9.98 2.56
N SER A 59 -9.43 11.21 3.03
CA SER A 59 -9.84 12.44 2.34
C SER A 59 -9.43 12.43 0.86
N GLU A 60 -10.31 12.91 0.00
CA GLU A 60 -10.07 13.10 -1.43
C GLU A 60 -9.06 14.21 -1.69
N GLU A 61 -8.95 15.17 -0.77
CA GLU A 61 -7.96 16.26 -0.80
C GLU A 61 -6.54 15.76 -0.50
N LEU A 62 -6.41 14.54 0.04
CA LEU A 62 -5.13 13.90 0.28
C LEU A 62 -4.58 13.39 -1.05
N LEU A 63 -3.65 14.15 -1.63
CA LEU A 63 -3.09 13.91 -2.96
C LEU A 63 -1.62 13.47 -2.92
N GLY A 64 -1.15 12.97 -4.06
CA GLY A 64 0.27 12.71 -4.29
C GLY A 64 0.90 11.79 -3.24
N ILE A 65 2.09 12.18 -2.78
CA ILE A 65 2.97 11.35 -1.94
C ILE A 65 2.36 11.10 -0.57
N GLU A 66 1.65 12.09 -0.01
CA GLU A 66 1.02 11.95 1.29
C GLU A 66 -0.05 10.84 1.30
N ARG A 67 -0.82 10.73 0.22
CA ARG A 67 -1.79 9.64 0.05
C ARG A 67 -1.11 8.27 0.07
N PHE A 68 0.00 8.11 -0.66
CA PHE A 68 0.77 6.87 -0.65
C PHE A 68 1.32 6.56 0.75
N LEU A 69 1.82 7.57 1.47
CA LEU A 69 2.32 7.38 2.83
C LEU A 69 1.22 6.96 3.80
N GLN A 70 0.03 7.55 3.73
CA GLN A 70 -1.10 7.16 4.58
C GLN A 70 -1.52 5.72 4.31
N LEU A 71 -1.71 5.34 3.04
CA LEU A 71 -2.05 3.97 2.65
C LEU A 71 -1.01 2.96 3.14
N ALA A 72 0.27 3.22 2.87
CA ALA A 72 1.36 2.31 3.20
C ALA A 72 1.61 2.22 4.72
N THR A 73 1.51 3.34 5.44
CA THR A 73 1.75 3.38 6.89
C THR A 73 0.73 2.53 7.64
N HIS A 74 -0.57 2.67 7.32
CA HIS A 74 -1.61 1.87 7.96
C HIS A 74 -1.39 0.36 7.73
N ALA A 75 -1.17 -0.04 6.48
CA ALA A 75 -0.94 -1.45 6.15
C ALA A 75 0.34 -2.00 6.80
N ALA A 76 1.43 -1.23 6.82
CA ALA A 76 2.68 -1.67 7.43
C ALA A 76 2.59 -1.79 8.96
N GLN A 77 1.91 -0.86 9.63
CA GLN A 77 1.69 -0.91 11.08
C GLN A 77 0.84 -2.13 11.46
N GLU A 78 -0.23 -2.42 10.72
CA GLU A 78 -1.02 -3.63 10.94
C GLU A 78 -0.15 -4.90 10.77
N ALA A 79 0.62 -4.98 9.69
CA ALA A 79 1.50 -6.13 9.41
C ALA A 79 2.54 -6.37 10.52
N LEU A 80 2.98 -5.31 11.20
CA LEU A 80 3.97 -5.35 12.27
C LEU A 80 3.37 -5.51 13.68
N THR A 81 2.04 -5.61 13.80
CA THR A 81 1.37 -5.87 15.09
C THR A 81 1.99 -7.04 15.87
N PRO A 82 2.34 -8.19 15.26
CA PRO A 82 2.99 -9.31 15.96
C PRO A 82 4.35 -8.96 16.60
N LEU A 83 4.98 -7.87 16.16
CA LEU A 83 6.29 -7.40 16.60
C LEU A 83 6.19 -6.11 17.44
N ASN A 84 5.00 -5.67 17.84
CA ASN A 84 4.78 -4.37 18.49
C ASN A 84 5.55 -4.16 19.82
N GLN A 85 5.87 -5.25 20.53
CA GLN A 85 6.64 -5.27 21.77
C GLN A 85 8.16 -5.29 21.54
N SER A 86 8.61 -5.49 20.31
CA SER A 86 10.02 -5.42 19.92
C SER A 86 10.29 -4.20 19.02
N ASN A 87 11.56 -3.97 18.69
CA ASN A 87 11.97 -3.01 17.69
C ASN A 87 13.01 -3.69 16.79
N PRO A 88 12.56 -4.61 15.91
CA PRO A 88 13.45 -5.45 15.14
C PRO A 88 14.18 -4.61 14.07
N ASN A 89 15.39 -5.06 13.73
CA ASN A 89 16.10 -4.55 12.55
C ASN A 89 15.77 -5.45 11.36
N ILE A 90 15.11 -4.90 10.35
CA ILE A 90 14.60 -5.65 9.19
C ILE A 90 14.91 -4.92 7.87
N SER A 91 14.96 -5.66 6.78
CA SER A 91 15.02 -5.04 5.45
C SER A 91 13.62 -4.70 4.93
N LEU A 92 13.48 -3.55 4.27
CA LEU A 92 12.21 -3.06 3.71
C LEU A 92 12.26 -3.01 2.20
N ILE A 93 11.32 -3.70 1.54
CA ILE A 93 11.12 -3.65 0.09
C ILE A 93 9.74 -3.07 -0.19
N ILE A 94 9.69 -2.01 -1.00
CA ILE A 94 8.47 -1.25 -1.28
C ILE A 94 8.18 -1.32 -2.78
N GLY A 95 7.03 -1.91 -3.11
CA GLY A 95 6.49 -1.90 -4.47
C GLY A 95 5.73 -0.61 -4.77
N LEU A 96 6.02 0.02 -5.90
CA LEU A 96 5.42 1.28 -6.34
C LEU A 96 4.84 1.17 -7.76
N PRO A 97 3.89 2.03 -8.13
CA PRO A 97 3.41 2.10 -9.50
C PRO A 97 4.54 2.50 -10.46
N GLY A 98 4.48 1.98 -11.70
CA GLY A 98 5.36 2.41 -12.78
C GLY A 98 5.17 3.89 -13.16
N LYS A 99 6.21 4.49 -13.75
CA LYS A 99 6.21 5.91 -14.15
C LYS A 99 5.08 6.19 -15.14
N ARG A 100 4.23 7.18 -14.84
CA ARG A 100 3.13 7.64 -15.69
C ARG A 100 2.76 9.10 -15.40
N ILE A 101 2.08 9.74 -16.34
CA ILE A 101 1.52 11.09 -16.17
C ILE A 101 0.60 11.09 -14.95
N GLY A 102 0.71 12.13 -14.12
CA GLY A 102 -0.05 12.26 -12.86
C GLY A 102 0.58 11.59 -11.64
N LEU A 103 1.69 10.84 -11.80
CA LEU A 103 2.44 10.28 -10.68
C LEU A 103 3.52 11.27 -10.20
N PRO A 104 3.72 11.46 -8.88
CA PRO A 104 4.79 12.32 -8.37
C PRO A 104 6.18 11.89 -8.87
N ALA A 105 6.97 12.85 -9.35
CA ALA A 105 8.27 12.58 -9.99
C ALA A 105 9.28 11.89 -9.06
N HIS A 106 9.22 12.18 -7.76
CA HIS A 106 10.14 11.67 -6.74
C HIS A 106 9.50 10.66 -5.80
N LEU A 107 8.37 10.05 -6.20
CA LEU A 107 7.61 9.12 -5.35
C LEU A 107 8.50 8.06 -4.69
N ALA A 108 9.35 7.38 -5.46
CA ALA A 108 10.19 6.32 -4.93
C ALA A 108 11.17 6.80 -3.84
N THR A 109 11.85 7.92 -4.10
CA THR A 109 12.80 8.48 -3.16
C THR A 109 12.10 8.99 -1.89
N GLU A 110 10.98 9.70 -2.04
CA GLU A 110 10.27 10.26 -0.90
C GLU A 110 9.60 9.19 -0.03
N ILE A 111 9.02 8.15 -0.63
CA ILE A 111 8.44 7.04 0.13
C ILE A 111 9.53 6.29 0.90
N ALA A 112 10.67 6.01 0.27
CA ALA A 112 11.80 5.33 0.93
C ALA A 112 12.37 6.15 2.10
N GLN A 113 12.32 7.49 2.03
CA GLN A 113 12.80 8.37 3.10
C GLN A 113 11.78 8.55 4.23
N GLN A 114 10.48 8.62 3.91
CA GLN A 114 9.46 9.03 4.87
C GLN A 114 8.74 7.87 5.55
N LEU A 115 8.47 6.77 4.83
CA LEU A 115 7.72 5.63 5.38
C LEU A 115 8.41 4.96 6.59
N PRO A 116 9.74 4.73 6.60
CA PRO A 116 10.42 4.14 7.75
C PRO A 116 10.20 4.90 9.05
N ASN A 117 10.15 6.24 8.99
CA ASN A 117 9.96 7.11 10.16
C ASN A 117 8.54 7.03 10.74
N LYS A 118 7.59 6.41 10.03
CA LYS A 118 6.19 6.25 10.45
C LYS A 118 5.91 4.87 11.04
N ILE A 119 6.92 4.00 11.11
CA ILE A 119 6.79 2.60 11.51
C ILE A 119 7.78 2.29 12.63
N LYS A 120 7.35 1.50 13.63
CA LYS A 120 8.17 1.16 14.80
C LYS A 120 9.09 -0.04 14.51
N CYS A 121 10.09 0.17 13.65
CA CYS A 121 11.17 -0.77 13.33
C CYS A 121 12.47 -0.01 13.04
N THR A 122 13.61 -0.69 13.09
CA THR A 122 14.84 -0.21 12.45
C THR A 122 15.06 -0.92 11.13
N PHE A 123 15.77 -0.27 10.21
CA PHE A 123 15.97 -0.79 8.87
C PHE A 123 17.45 -0.76 8.48
N ASP A 124 17.97 -1.90 8.05
CA ASP A 124 19.33 -2.03 7.54
C ASP A 124 19.41 -1.73 6.03
N GLN A 125 18.33 -2.04 5.31
CA GLN A 125 18.18 -1.81 3.88
C GLN A 125 16.76 -1.36 3.56
N ILE A 126 16.64 -0.37 2.69
CA ILE A 126 15.37 0.08 2.14
C ILE A 126 15.50 0.10 0.62
N LYS A 127 14.63 -0.64 -0.07
CA LYS A 127 14.62 -0.73 -1.53
C LYS A 127 13.23 -0.44 -2.07
N THR A 128 13.17 0.39 -3.09
CA THR A 128 11.94 0.59 -3.88
C THR A 128 12.04 -0.12 -5.22
N ILE A 129 10.92 -0.64 -5.67
CA ILE A 129 10.76 -1.25 -7.00
C ILE A 129 9.58 -0.53 -7.64
N ALA A 130 9.71 -0.12 -8.90
CA ALA A 130 8.67 0.58 -9.66
C ALA A 130 8.33 -0.19 -10.94
N GLY A 131 7.79 -1.40 -10.77
CA GLY A 131 7.69 -2.42 -11.81
C GLY A 131 6.33 -2.55 -12.54
N GLY A 132 5.43 -1.58 -12.47
CA GLY A 132 4.09 -1.67 -13.10
C GLY A 132 2.94 -1.49 -12.11
N HIS A 133 1.75 -2.04 -12.38
CA HIS A 133 0.46 -1.70 -11.72
C HIS A 133 0.47 -1.73 -10.17
N ALA A 134 1.33 -2.52 -9.54
CA ALA A 134 1.63 -2.46 -8.10
C ALA A 134 3.01 -3.06 -7.78
N SER A 135 3.96 -3.00 -8.72
CA SER A 135 5.22 -3.77 -8.65
C SER A 135 5.07 -5.28 -8.45
N ALA A 136 3.91 -5.84 -8.84
CA ALA A 136 3.66 -7.27 -8.89
C ALA A 136 4.61 -7.91 -9.92
N LEU A 137 5.79 -8.32 -9.45
CA LEU A 137 6.85 -8.92 -10.25
C LEU A 137 6.48 -10.29 -10.82
N LEU A 138 5.33 -10.85 -10.43
CA LEU A 138 4.73 -12.07 -10.96
C LEU A 138 3.21 -12.00 -10.76
N ALA A 139 2.45 -11.68 -11.81
CA ALA A 139 1.06 -12.06 -11.96
C ALA A 139 0.88 -12.57 -13.38
#